data_AF-A0A6S7LGT9-F1
#
_entry.id   AF-A0A6S7LGT9-F1
#
_cell.length_a   1.000
_cell.length_b   1.000
_cell.length_c   1.000
_cell.angle_alpha   90.00
_cell.angle_beta   90.00
_cell.angle_gamma   90.00
#
_symmetry.space_group_name_H-M   'P 1'
#
loop_
_entity.id
_entity.type
_entity.pdbx_description
1 polymer ?
#
loop_
_entity_poly.entity_id
_entity_poly.type
_entity_poly.pdbx_seq_one_letter_code
_entity_poly.pdbx_strand_id
1 'polypeptide(L)'
;MIDWKKGKNVTVKVIKKKQKHKGKGQAKYVNKTVKNDSFFNFFAPPEVPEDGDMDEETEQLLEADFEIGHFFRERLIPKAVLFFTGEAMDDEFDEEEEEEEDDEDDEEQLGEDGEDEDPDFKPSEENPPECKQQ
;
A
#
# COMPACT_ATOMS: atom_id res chain seq x y z
N MET A 1 -12.68 13.72 -14.86
CA MET A 1 -12.98 12.27 -14.86
C MET A 1 -12.09 11.58 -15.88
N ILE A 2 -11.50 10.43 -15.54
CA ILE A 2 -10.58 9.69 -16.43
C ILE A 2 -11.36 8.69 -17.28
N ASP A 3 -11.17 8.75 -18.61
CA ASP A 3 -11.77 7.81 -19.56
C ASP A 3 -10.93 6.53 -19.69
N TRP A 4 -11.14 5.60 -18.76
CA TRP A 4 -10.43 4.32 -18.75
C TRP A 4 -10.86 3.40 -19.90
N LYS A 5 -9.87 2.85 -20.62
CA LYS A 5 -10.11 1.73 -21.53
C LYS A 5 -10.52 0.47 -20.75
N LYS A 6 -11.22 -0.46 -21.43
CA LYS A 6 -11.70 -1.71 -20.83
C LYS A 6 -10.57 -2.44 -20.10
N GLY A 7 -10.78 -2.72 -18.81
CA GLY A 7 -9.82 -3.44 -17.97
C GLY A 7 -8.56 -2.66 -17.59
N LYS A 8 -8.53 -1.34 -17.81
CA LYS A 8 -7.39 -0.47 -17.48
C LYS A 8 -7.64 0.47 -16.31
N ASN A 9 -8.84 0.46 -15.72
CA ASN A 9 -9.10 1.22 -14.52
C ASN A 9 -8.33 0.60 -13.34
N VAL A 10 -7.26 1.27 -12.91
CA VAL A 10 -6.39 0.86 -11.79
C VAL A 10 -6.87 1.40 -10.44
N THR A 11 -7.87 2.29 -10.40
CA THR A 11 -8.45 2.80 -9.15
C THR A 11 -9.41 1.81 -8.51
N VAL A 12 -9.68 0.68 -9.18
CA VAL A 12 -10.60 -0.35 -8.71
C VAL A 12 -10.05 -1.76 -8.89
N LYS A 13 -10.41 -2.65 -7.97
CA LYS A 13 -10.09 -4.08 -8.02
C LYS A 13 -11.38 -4.91 -8.10
N VAL A 14 -11.40 -5.90 -8.99
CA VAL A 14 -12.56 -6.80 -9.14
C VAL A 14 -12.34 -8.05 -8.30
N ILE A 15 -13.18 -8.25 -7.28
CA ILE A 15 -13.15 -9.39 -6.38
C ILE A 15 -14.31 -10.33 -6.72
N LYS A 16 -14.02 -11.63 -6.89
CA LYS A 16 -15.05 -12.67 -7.06
C LYS A 16 -15.57 -13.08 -5.69
N LYS A 17 -16.79 -12.69 -5.34
CA LYS A 17 -17.47 -13.16 -4.13
C LYS A 17 -18.36 -14.36 -4.44
N LYS A 18 -18.17 -15.45 -3.69
CA LYS A 18 -19.05 -16.63 -3.76
C LYS A 18 -20.41 -16.26 -3.15
N GLN A 19 -21.46 -16.37 -3.93
CA GLN A 19 -22.82 -16.11 -3.47
C GLN A 19 -23.31 -17.30 -2.64
N LYS A 20 -23.72 -17.04 -1.39
CA LYS A 20 -24.32 -18.08 -0.54
C LYS A 20 -25.74 -18.35 -1.00
N HIS A 21 -25.99 -19.56 -1.51
CA HIS A 21 -27.34 -20.00 -1.89
C HIS A 21 -28.10 -20.49 -0.65
N LYS A 22 -29.42 -20.25 -0.59
CA LYS A 22 -30.32 -20.82 0.44
C LYS A 22 -30.69 -22.31 0.18
N GLY A 23 -29.92 -23.04 -0.63
CA GLY A 23 -30.18 -24.46 -0.96
C GLY A 23 -28.99 -25.19 -1.59
N LYS A 24 -29.05 -26.52 -1.68
CA LYS A 24 -28.02 -27.40 -2.28
C LYS A 24 -27.99 -27.24 -3.80
N GLY A 25 -27.24 -26.25 -4.30
CA GLY A 25 -27.01 -26.03 -5.73
C GLY A 25 -25.59 -25.53 -5.98
N GLN A 26 -25.18 -25.52 -7.26
CA GLN A 26 -23.84 -25.05 -7.68
C GLN A 26 -23.52 -23.65 -7.16
N ALA A 27 -22.26 -23.47 -6.74
CA ALA A 27 -21.74 -22.19 -6.29
C ALA A 27 -21.72 -21.17 -7.44
N LYS A 28 -22.42 -20.05 -7.27
CA LYS A 28 -22.33 -18.89 -8.17
C LYS A 28 -21.33 -17.89 -7.62
N TYR A 29 -20.53 -17.29 -8.50
CA TYR A 29 -19.61 -16.20 -8.16
C TYR A 29 -20.13 -14.90 -8.77
N VAL A 30 -20.11 -13.83 -7.98
CA VAL A 30 -20.47 -12.48 -8.40
C VAL A 30 -19.22 -11.61 -8.33
N ASN A 31 -18.96 -10.85 -9.39
CA ASN A 31 -17.88 -9.87 -9.41
C ASN A 31 -18.33 -8.63 -8.63
N LYS A 32 -17.58 -8.26 -7.59
CA LYS A 32 -17.74 -6.99 -6.86
C LYS A 32 -16.53 -6.12 -7.14
N THR A 33 -16.76 -4.90 -7.59
CA THR A 33 -15.73 -3.88 -7.71
C THR A 33 -15.53 -3.20 -6.35
N VAL A 34 -14.28 -3.05 -5.92
CA VAL A 34 -13.90 -2.30 -4.71
C VAL A 34 -12.86 -1.24 -5.07
N LYS A 35 -12.83 -0.13 -4.33
CA LYS A 35 -11.79 0.90 -4.46
C LYS A 35 -10.41 0.26 -4.19
N ASN A 36 -9.41 0.71 -4.93
CA ASN A 36 -8.03 0.26 -4.83
C ASN A 36 -7.13 1.49 -4.75
N ASP A 37 -6.10 1.42 -3.94
CA ASP A 37 -5.15 2.53 -3.82
C ASP A 37 -4.38 2.70 -5.13
N SER A 38 -4.42 3.92 -5.62
CA SER A 38 -3.87 4.28 -6.91
C SER A 38 -3.55 5.77 -6.91
N PHE A 39 -2.40 6.13 -7.47
CA PHE A 39 -2.05 7.52 -7.77
C PHE A 39 -3.18 8.26 -8.51
N PHE A 40 -3.90 7.57 -9.38
CA PHE A 40 -4.98 8.17 -10.16
C PHE A 40 -6.23 8.52 -9.34
N ASN A 41 -6.30 8.15 -8.06
CA ASN A 41 -7.33 8.66 -7.14
C ASN A 41 -7.22 10.19 -6.96
N PHE A 42 -6.03 10.76 -7.14
CA PHE A 42 -5.77 12.20 -7.13
C PHE A 42 -6.64 13.00 -8.13
N PHE A 43 -7.03 12.39 -9.26
CA PHE A 43 -7.90 13.04 -10.25
C PHE A 43 -9.40 12.89 -9.95
N ALA A 44 -9.73 12.33 -8.79
CA ALA A 44 -11.07 12.16 -8.26
C ALA A 44 -11.06 12.53 -6.77
N PRO A 45 -10.75 13.80 -6.43
CA PRO A 45 -10.71 14.24 -5.04
C PRO A 45 -12.09 14.09 -4.39
N PRO A 46 -12.16 13.99 -3.05
CA PRO A 46 -13.42 13.98 -2.32
C PRO A 46 -14.28 15.21 -2.62
N GLU A 47 -15.60 15.04 -2.58
CA GLU A 47 -16.53 16.17 -2.68
C GLU A 47 -16.57 16.93 -1.34
N VAL A 48 -16.41 18.26 -1.41
CA VAL A 48 -16.53 19.14 -0.25
C VAL A 48 -18.01 19.55 -0.11
N PRO A 49 -18.68 19.24 1.01
CA PRO A 49 -20.05 19.70 1.28
C PRO A 49 -20.14 21.24 1.28
N GLU A 50 -21.26 21.80 0.81
CA GLU A 50 -21.46 23.26 0.74
C GLU A 50 -21.44 23.95 2.11
N ASP A 51 -21.88 23.22 3.13
CA ASP A 51 -21.90 23.57 4.54
C ASP A 51 -20.52 23.48 5.22
N GLY A 52 -19.52 22.88 4.55
CA GLY A 52 -18.16 22.76 5.05
C GLY A 52 -17.96 21.72 6.16
N ASP A 53 -19.02 21.04 6.59
CA ASP A 53 -18.95 19.96 7.58
C ASP A 53 -18.42 18.67 6.91
N MET A 54 -17.10 18.46 7.01
CA MET A 54 -16.43 17.24 6.55
C MET A 54 -16.07 16.35 7.74
N ASP A 55 -15.99 15.04 7.50
CA ASP A 55 -15.37 14.14 8.48
C ASP A 55 -13.85 14.24 8.42
N GLU A 56 -13.20 13.86 9.52
CA GLU A 56 -11.73 13.94 9.66
C GLU A 56 -11.00 13.14 8.58
N GLU A 57 -11.57 12.01 8.12
CA GLU A 57 -11.00 11.20 7.04
C GLU A 57 -10.97 11.96 5.70
N THR A 58 -12.06 12.67 5.38
CA THR A 58 -12.15 13.51 4.17
C THR A 58 -11.21 14.69 4.24
N GLU A 59 -11.08 15.34 5.40
CA GLU A 59 -10.15 16.45 5.61
C GLU A 59 -8.69 16.00 5.39
N GLN A 60 -8.28 14.89 6.01
CA GLN A 60 -6.93 14.31 5.83
C GLN A 60 -6.64 13.97 4.37
N LEU A 61 -7.63 13.43 3.65
CA LEU A 61 -7.46 13.07 2.24
C LEU A 61 -7.31 14.32 1.35
N LEU A 62 -8.05 15.39 1.63
CA LEU A 62 -7.92 16.66 0.91
C LEU A 62 -6.60 17.37 1.21
N GLU A 63 -6.11 17.30 2.45
CA GLU A 63 -4.80 17.82 2.83
C GLU A 63 -3.68 17.10 2.08
N ALA A 64 -3.72 15.77 2.05
CA ALA A 64 -2.77 14.97 1.27
C ALA A 64 -2.82 15.29 -0.24
N ASP A 65 -4.01 15.45 -0.81
CA ASP A 65 -4.17 15.88 -2.21
C ASP A 65 -3.57 17.28 -2.42
N PHE A 66 -3.76 18.22 -1.50
CA PHE A 66 -3.15 19.55 -1.60
C PHE A 66 -1.63 19.48 -1.54
N GLU A 67 -1.06 18.70 -0.62
CA GLU A 67 0.38 18.52 -0.47
C GLU A 67 1.01 17.96 -1.75
N ILE A 68 0.44 16.89 -2.31
CA ILE A 68 0.93 16.30 -3.57
C ILE A 68 0.84 17.32 -4.72
N GLY A 69 -0.27 18.04 -4.81
CA GLY A 69 -0.47 19.07 -5.85
C GLY A 69 0.54 20.22 -5.72
N HIS A 70 0.79 20.66 -4.48
CA HIS A 70 1.78 21.69 -4.18
C HIS A 70 3.20 21.22 -4.51
N PHE A 71 3.56 20.01 -4.11
CA PHE A 71 4.85 19.40 -4.43
C PHE A 71 5.09 19.34 -5.94
N PHE A 72 4.08 18.91 -6.72
CA PHE A 72 4.22 18.90 -8.17
C PHE A 72 4.45 20.30 -8.75
N ARG A 73 3.69 21.29 -8.27
CA ARG A 73 3.75 22.65 -8.77
C ARG A 73 5.06 23.35 -8.42
N GLU A 74 5.51 23.26 -7.18
CA GLU A 74 6.62 24.07 -6.66
C GLU A 74 7.96 23.35 -6.71
N ARG A 75 7.98 22.00 -6.64
CA ARG A 75 9.22 21.20 -6.65
C ARG A 75 9.39 20.37 -7.91
N LEU A 76 8.48 19.43 -8.18
CA LEU A 76 8.69 18.42 -9.22
C LEU A 76 8.74 19.02 -10.62
N ILE A 77 7.75 19.84 -11.02
CA ILE A 77 7.67 20.38 -12.38
C ILE A 77 8.85 21.31 -12.70
N PRO A 78 9.22 22.29 -11.84
CA PRO A 78 10.37 23.17 -12.12
C PRO A 78 11.71 22.43 -12.21
N LYS A 79 11.89 21.38 -11.39
CA LYS A 79 13.13 20.61 -11.30
C LYS A 79 13.02 19.21 -11.92
N ALA A 80 12.11 19.01 -12.89
CA ALA A 80 11.77 17.67 -13.39
C ALA A 80 12.97 16.87 -13.93
N VAL A 81 13.95 17.56 -14.54
CA VAL A 81 15.19 16.92 -15.02
C VAL A 81 16.02 16.40 -13.85
N LEU A 82 16.16 17.18 -12.78
CA LEU A 82 16.93 16.82 -11.60
C LEU A 82 16.27 15.67 -10.82
N PHE A 83 14.93 15.67 -10.71
CA PHE A 83 14.20 14.54 -10.14
C PHE A 83 14.29 13.28 -11.02
N PHE A 84 14.39 13.44 -12.34
CA PHE A 84 14.59 12.32 -13.26
C PHE A 84 16.01 11.75 -13.20
N THR A 85 17.03 12.60 -13.07
CA THR A 85 18.43 12.16 -12.95
C THR A 85 18.79 11.68 -11.54
N GLY A 86 17.99 12.06 -10.53
CA GLY A 86 18.20 11.72 -9.11
C GLY A 86 18.90 12.83 -8.33
N GLU A 87 19.51 13.81 -8.98
CA GLU A 87 20.31 14.89 -8.36
C GLU A 87 19.49 15.76 -7.39
N ALA A 88 18.18 15.91 -7.60
CA ALA A 88 17.33 16.67 -6.68
C ALA A 88 17.02 15.92 -5.36
N MET A 89 17.31 14.62 -5.29
CA MET A 89 17.11 13.83 -4.07
C MET A 89 18.34 13.91 -3.15
N ASP A 90 19.52 14.10 -3.73
CA ASP A 90 20.77 14.17 -2.97
C ASP A 90 20.85 15.51 -2.19
N ASP A 91 20.43 16.63 -2.78
CA ASP A 91 20.48 17.96 -2.14
C ASP A 91 19.55 18.13 -0.91
N GLU A 92 18.47 17.34 -0.78
CA GLU A 92 17.51 17.45 0.36
C GLU A 92 17.79 16.43 1.48
N PHE A 93 18.60 15.38 1.24
CA PHE A 93 19.00 14.40 2.27
C PHE A 93 20.38 14.69 2.88
N ASP A 94 21.23 15.46 2.20
CA ASP A 94 22.60 15.81 2.65
C ASP A 94 22.62 16.99 3.66
N GLU A 95 21.47 17.64 3.93
CA GLU A 95 21.36 18.72 4.95
C GLU A 95 20.94 18.20 6.35
N GLU A 96 20.65 16.90 6.53
CA GLU A 96 20.29 16.29 7.83
C GLU A 96 21.35 15.33 8.40
N GLU A 97 22.55 15.24 7.81
CA GLU A 97 23.61 14.31 8.27
C GLU A 97 24.87 15.02 8.83
N GLU A 98 24.74 16.23 9.40
CA GLU A 98 25.84 16.88 10.13
C GLU A 98 25.36 17.64 11.39
N GLU A 99 24.86 16.94 12.43
CA GLU A 99 24.98 17.41 13.83
C GLU A 99 25.18 16.24 14.83
N GLU A 100 26.48 15.93 15.04
CA GLU A 100 27.16 15.75 16.34
C GLU A 100 26.96 14.48 17.21
N GLU A 101 28.02 13.66 17.20
CA GLU A 101 28.66 12.93 18.31
C GLU A 101 27.81 12.48 19.52
N ASP A 102 27.37 11.22 19.50
CA ASP A 102 26.93 10.48 20.70
C ASP A 102 28.18 9.93 21.41
N ASP A 103 28.53 10.58 22.53
CA ASP A 103 29.62 10.22 23.42
C ASP A 103 29.30 8.90 24.17
N GLU A 104 30.33 8.07 24.29
CA GLU A 104 30.38 6.68 24.78
C GLU A 104 29.62 6.38 26.09
N ASP A 105 29.03 5.17 26.16
CA ASP A 105 29.34 4.09 27.12
C ASP A 105 28.08 3.35 27.63
N ASP A 106 27.80 2.14 27.12
CA ASP A 106 27.28 1.07 27.98
C ASP A 106 27.70 -0.32 27.46
N GLU A 107 28.20 -1.11 28.39
CA GLU A 107 29.00 -2.31 28.22
C GLU A 107 28.26 -3.49 27.55
N GLU A 108 29.06 -4.29 26.84
CA GLU A 108 28.72 -5.61 26.32
C GLU A 108 28.10 -6.55 27.38
N GLN A 109 26.98 -7.19 27.05
CA GLN A 109 26.88 -8.64 27.29
C GLN A 109 26.00 -9.37 26.27
N LEU A 110 26.68 -10.28 25.58
CA LEU A 110 26.19 -11.22 24.58
C LEU A 110 25.30 -12.32 25.19
N GLY A 111 24.16 -12.56 24.54
CA GLY A 111 23.66 -13.89 24.18
C GLY A 111 22.98 -14.75 25.26
N GLU A 112 21.68 -15.02 25.06
CA GLU A 112 21.25 -16.41 24.89
C GLU A 112 19.96 -16.49 24.05
N ASP A 113 20.01 -17.40 23.08
CA ASP A 113 19.02 -17.76 22.09
C ASP A 113 17.77 -18.35 22.76
N GLY A 114 16.65 -17.64 22.66
CA GLY A 114 15.34 -18.15 23.04
C GLY A 114 14.76 -18.96 21.89
N GLU A 115 15.11 -20.24 21.82
CA GLU A 115 14.45 -21.22 20.95
C GLU A 115 12.95 -21.30 21.32
N ASP A 116 12.10 -20.64 20.53
CA ASP A 116 10.65 -20.86 20.54
C ASP A 116 10.35 -22.23 19.90
N GLU A 117 10.51 -23.31 20.67
CA GLU A 117 9.89 -24.60 20.38
C GLU A 117 8.37 -24.47 20.52
N ASP A 118 7.66 -24.42 19.38
CA ASP A 118 6.20 -24.57 19.33
C ASP A 118 5.81 -26.01 19.77
N PRO A 119 5.17 -26.19 20.94
CA PRO A 119 4.86 -27.51 21.48
C PRO A 119 3.69 -28.22 20.77
N ASP A 120 3.12 -27.66 19.69
CA ASP A 120 1.98 -28.25 18.98
C ASP A 120 2.23 -28.56 17.50
N PHE A 121 3.48 -28.50 17.01
CA PHE A 121 3.80 -28.97 15.66
C PHE A 121 3.84 -30.51 15.59
N LYS A 122 2.74 -31.10 15.11
CA LYS A 122 2.68 -32.51 14.69
C LYS A 122 2.84 -32.60 13.17
N PRO A 123 4.04 -32.95 12.65
CA PRO A 123 4.19 -33.22 11.23
C PRO A 123 3.40 -34.49 10.89
N SER A 124 2.35 -34.33 10.09
CA SER A 124 1.66 -35.45 9.46
C SER A 124 2.60 -36.06 8.41
N GLU A 125 3.17 -37.23 8.73
CA GLU A 125 3.67 -38.16 7.73
C GLU A 125 2.51 -38.62 6.85
N GLU A 126 2.34 -38.03 5.67
CA GLU A 126 1.56 -38.65 4.60
C GLU A 126 2.40 -38.69 3.32
N ASN A 127 2.92 -39.89 3.05
CA ASN A 127 3.61 -40.29 1.83
C ASN A 127 2.83 -39.84 0.58
N PRO A 128 3.48 -39.31 -0.47
CA PRO A 128 2.79 -39.01 -1.72
C PRO A 128 2.37 -40.32 -2.41
N PRO A 129 1.07 -40.57 -2.68
CA PRO A 129 0.70 -41.64 -3.58
C PRO A 129 1.03 -41.23 -5.03
N GLU A 130 1.88 -42.02 -5.68
CA GLU A 130 2.03 -42.05 -7.13
C GLU A 130 0.64 -42.15 -7.79
N CYS A 131 0.31 -41.25 -8.70
CA CYS A 131 -0.86 -41.40 -9.55
C CYS A 131 -0.47 -41.40 -11.03
N LYS A 132 -0.79 -42.54 -11.65
CA LYS A 132 -0.43 -42.98 -12.99
C LYS A 132 -1.13 -42.15 -14.07
N GLN A 133 -0.40 -41.95 -15.17
CA GLN A 133 -0.92 -41.46 -16.44
C GLN A 133 -2.04 -42.37 -16.96
N GLN A 134 -3.10 -41.75 -17.49
CA GLN A 134 -3.92 -42.26 -18.57
C GLN A 134 -4.02 -41.19 -19.64
#